data_AF-A0A7V1I317-F1
#
_entry.id   AF-A0A7V1I317-F1
#
_cell.length_a   1.000
_cell.length_b   1.000
_cell.length_c   1.000
_cell.angle_alpha   90.00
_cell.angle_beta   90.00
_cell.angle_gamma   90.00
#
_symmetry.space_group_name_H-M   'P 1'
#
loop_
_entity.id
_entity.type
_entity.pdbx_description
1 polymer ?
#
loop_
_entity_poly.entity_id
_entity_poly.type
_entity_poly.pdbx_seq_one_letter_code
_entity_poly.pdbx_strand_id
1 'polypeptide(L)'
;MPLHPLVVHFPIVLAVMTPIAFIVAGIMSKKTENPKSLWIATTALCVFFSASAFITMELGEQDEEKVEKVISEQTIENHSDWAEVFTWATLAPLLFSGLMVAKNNSWLKPAAIVSSLV
;
A
#
# COMPACT_ATOMS: atom_id res chain seq x y z
N MET A 1 -8.43 4.27 25.74
CA MET A 1 -7.64 5.34 25.09
C MET A 1 -7.68 5.09 23.60
N PRO A 2 -7.77 6.13 22.75
CA PRO A 2 -7.81 5.93 21.31
C PRO A 2 -6.52 5.26 20.83
N LEU A 3 -6.66 4.13 20.15
CA LEU A 3 -5.56 3.34 19.62
C LEU A 3 -5.08 3.87 18.27
N HIS A 4 -5.99 4.47 17.49
CA HIS A 4 -5.69 4.96 16.16
C HIS A 4 -4.42 5.84 16.09
N PRO A 5 -4.19 6.86 16.94
CA PRO A 5 -2.99 7.70 16.88
C PRO A 5 -1.66 6.95 17.09
N LEU A 6 -1.70 5.79 17.76
CA LEU A 6 -0.50 4.96 17.93
C LEU A 6 -0.16 4.22 16.63
N VAL A 7 -1.18 3.79 15.88
CA VAL A 7 -1.02 2.90 14.72
C VAL A 7 -0.88 3.67 13.39
N VAL A 8 -1.35 4.92 13.30
CA VAL A 8 -1.23 5.75 12.07
C VAL A 8 0.21 5.93 11.57
N HIS A 9 1.22 5.81 12.43
CA HIS A 9 2.62 5.98 12.05
C HIS A 9 3.09 4.89 11.09
N PHE A 10 2.52 3.68 11.15
CA PHE A 10 2.90 2.57 10.28
C PHE A 10 2.60 2.87 8.80
N PRO A 11 1.35 3.14 8.40
CA PRO A 11 1.06 3.47 7.00
C PRO A 11 1.76 4.74 6.52
N ILE A 12 2.01 5.73 7.39
CA ILE A 12 2.76 6.95 7.01
C ILE A 12 4.19 6.61 6.59
N VAL A 13 4.92 5.85 7.43
CA VAL A 13 6.30 5.46 7.11
C VAL A 13 6.33 4.57 5.87
N LEU A 14 5.40 3.62 5.76
CA LEU A 14 5.34 2.71 4.61
C LEU A 14 4.96 3.43 3.31
N ALA A 15 4.12 4.47 3.37
CA ALA A 15 3.79 5.31 2.21
C ALA A 15 5.03 6.03 1.66
N VAL A 16 5.94 6.48 2.54
CA VAL A 16 7.20 7.12 2.14
C VAL A 16 8.22 6.09 1.64
N MET A 17 8.29 4.90 2.27
CA MET A 17 9.20 3.84 1.86
C MET A 17 8.82 3.21 0.52
N THR A 18 7.53 3.12 0.20
CA THR A 18 7.02 2.50 -1.03
C THR A 18 7.62 3.08 -2.31
N PRO A 19 7.59 4.40 -2.59
CA PRO A 19 8.19 4.96 -3.80
C PRO A 19 9.71 4.72 -3.88
N ILE A 20 10.41 4.76 -2.74
CA ILE A 20 11.85 4.44 -2.67
C ILE A 20 12.08 2.99 -3.09
N ALA A 21 11.29 2.05 -2.54
CA ALA A 21 11.38 0.63 -2.89
C ALA A 21 11.11 0.38 -4.39
N PHE A 22 10.18 1.11 -5.00
CA PHE A 22 9.89 1.02 -6.43
C PHE A 22 11.05 1.53 -7.29
N ILE A 23 11.64 2.68 -6.93
CA ILE A 23 12.80 3.23 -7.62
C ILE A 23 13.99 2.25 -7.52
N VAL A 24 14.27 1.76 -6.32
CA VAL A 24 15.35 0.78 -6.08
C VAL A 24 15.10 -0.49 -6.89
N ALA A 25 13.90 -1.07 -6.82
CA ALA A 25 13.55 -2.26 -7.58
C ALA A 25 13.67 -2.04 -9.09
N GLY A 26 13.19 -0.91 -9.62
CA GLY A 26 13.25 -0.60 -11.05
C GLY A 26 14.67 -0.35 -11.59
N ILE A 27 15.57 0.25 -10.79
CA ILE A 27 16.97 0.44 -11.17
C ILE A 27 17.75 -0.88 -11.03
N MET A 28 17.60 -1.57 -9.91
CA MET A 28 18.35 -2.79 -9.61
C MET A 28 17.90 -3.98 -10.46
N SER A 29 16.63 -4.06 -10.85
CA SER A 29 16.13 -5.14 -11.71
C SER A 29 16.81 -5.19 -13.08
N LYS A 30 17.42 -4.08 -13.53
CA LYS A 30 18.19 -4.02 -14.78
C LYS A 30 19.65 -4.47 -14.62
N LYS A 31 20.14 -4.58 -13.39
CA LYS A 31 21.56 -4.83 -13.06
C LYS A 31 21.81 -6.18 -12.40
N THR A 32 20.77 -6.88 -11.96
CA THR A 32 20.87 -8.15 -11.23
C THR A 32 20.42 -9.33 -12.09
N GLU A 33 20.99 -10.51 -11.80
CA GLU A 33 20.59 -11.78 -12.42
C GLU A 33 19.24 -12.28 -11.87
N ASN A 34 18.82 -11.83 -10.68
CA ASN A 34 17.56 -12.24 -10.04
C ASN A 34 16.62 -11.04 -9.74
N PRO A 35 16.04 -10.41 -10.76
CA PRO A 35 15.11 -9.29 -10.58
C PRO A 35 13.81 -9.70 -9.86
N LYS A 36 13.44 -10.98 -9.90
CA LYS A 36 12.24 -11.51 -9.22
C LYS A 36 12.28 -11.24 -7.72
N SER A 37 13.43 -11.48 -7.08
CA SER A 37 13.55 -11.34 -5.62
C SER A 37 13.34 -9.89 -5.17
N LEU A 38 13.75 -8.90 -5.98
CA LEU A 38 13.51 -7.49 -5.70
C LEU A 38 12.02 -7.16 -5.73
N TRP A 39 11.32 -7.59 -6.78
CA TRP A 39 9.88 -7.36 -6.90
C TRP A 39 9.07 -8.11 -5.85
N ILE A 40 9.51 -9.30 -5.39
CA ILE A 40 8.90 -10.01 -4.26
C ILE A 40 9.04 -9.18 -2.97
N ALA A 41 10.24 -8.64 -2.71
CA ALA A 41 10.45 -7.80 -1.53
C ALA A 41 9.61 -6.52 -1.59
N THR A 42 9.53 -5.86 -2.75
CA THR A 42 8.65 -4.70 -2.97
C THR A 42 7.18 -5.06 -2.79
N THR A 43 6.74 -6.22 -3.29
CA THR A 43 5.36 -6.70 -3.12
C THR A 43 5.04 -6.95 -1.65
N ALA A 44 5.96 -7.58 -0.90
CA ALA A 44 5.79 -7.78 0.53
C ALA A 44 5.65 -6.44 1.28
N LEU A 45 6.47 -5.44 0.95
CA LEU A 45 6.33 -4.09 1.49
C LEU A 45 4.93 -3.50 1.20
N CYS A 46 4.43 -3.62 -0.02
CA CYS A 46 3.09 -3.15 -0.39
C CYS A 46 1.96 -3.89 0.34
N VAL A 47 2.14 -5.18 0.64
CA VAL A 47 1.19 -5.96 1.45
C VAL A 47 1.14 -5.40 2.86
N PHE A 48 2.30 -5.20 3.50
CA PHE A 48 2.38 -4.59 4.83
C PHE A 48 1.78 -3.17 4.83
N PHE A 49 2.06 -2.38 3.79
CA PHE A 49 1.50 -1.05 3.65
C PHE A 49 -0.02 -1.08 3.62
N SER A 50 -0.61 -1.87 2.71
CA SER A 50 -2.06 -1.95 2.55
C SER A 50 -2.75 -2.53 3.78
N ALA A 51 -2.19 -3.58 4.38
CA ALA A 51 -2.72 -4.15 5.61
C ALA A 51 -2.68 -3.15 6.77
N SER A 52 -1.59 -2.40 6.91
CA SER A 52 -1.48 -1.38 7.96
C SER A 52 -2.46 -0.21 7.76
N ALA A 53 -2.70 0.21 6.51
CA ALA A 53 -3.68 1.24 6.20
C ALA A 53 -5.09 0.79 6.58
N PHE A 54 -5.48 -0.43 6.18
CA PHE A 54 -6.77 -1.02 6.52
C PHE A 54 -6.99 -1.15 8.03
N ILE A 55 -6.00 -1.70 8.77
CA ILE A 55 -6.08 -1.81 10.23
C ILE A 55 -6.19 -0.44 10.89
N THR A 56 -5.48 0.56 10.39
CA THR A 56 -5.52 1.92 10.94
C THR A 56 -6.86 2.59 10.73
N MET A 57 -7.46 2.43 9.54
CA MET A 57 -8.78 2.94 9.20
C MET A 57 -9.85 2.35 10.13
N GLU A 58 -9.90 1.03 10.26
CA GLU A 58 -10.82 0.31 11.14
C GLU A 58 -10.67 0.75 12.61
N LEU A 59 -9.44 0.94 13.10
CA LEU A 59 -9.21 1.45 14.45
C LEU A 59 -9.66 2.91 14.61
N GLY A 60 -9.63 3.71 13.54
CA GLY A 60 -10.13 5.08 13.52
C GLY A 60 -11.64 5.13 13.71
N GLU A 61 -12.37 4.31 12.95
CA GLU A 61 -13.82 4.17 13.05
C GLU A 61 -14.24 3.73 14.47
N GLN A 62 -13.54 2.77 15.08
CA GLN A 62 -13.83 2.32 16.46
C GLN A 62 -13.57 3.39 17.55
N ASP A 63 -12.80 4.42 17.23
CA ASP A 63 -12.48 5.51 18.13
C ASP A 63 -13.28 6.79 17.88
N GLU A 64 -14.03 6.87 16.78
CA GLU A 64 -14.83 8.03 16.33
C GLU A 64 -15.76 8.57 17.42
N GLU A 65 -16.68 7.74 17.95
CA GLU A 65 -17.66 8.14 18.98
C GLU A 65 -17.00 8.73 20.25
N LYS A 66 -15.74 8.34 20.54
CA LYS A 66 -15.00 8.86 21.69
C LYS A 66 -14.44 10.25 21.41
N VAL A 67 -14.04 10.51 20.17
CA VAL A 67 -13.38 11.75 19.71
C VAL A 67 -14.41 12.82 19.32
N GLU A 68 -15.59 12.43 18.85
CA GLU A 68 -16.71 13.34 18.55
C GLU A 68 -17.17 14.18 19.76
N LYS A 69 -16.88 13.71 20.98
CA LYS A 69 -17.17 14.46 22.21
C LYS A 69 -16.33 15.73 22.36
N VAL A 70 -15.23 15.85 21.61
CA VAL A 70 -14.25 16.94 21.71
C VAL A 70 -13.94 17.61 20.37
N ILE A 71 -14.18 16.93 19.24
CA ILE A 71 -13.99 17.45 17.89
C ILE A 71 -15.32 17.32 17.14
N SER A 72 -15.64 18.29 16.26
CA SER A 72 -16.86 18.24 15.45
C SER A 72 -16.89 17.00 14.55
N GLU A 73 -18.05 16.34 14.48
CA GLU A 73 -18.37 15.22 13.57
C GLU A 73 -17.91 15.49 12.14
N GLN A 74 -18.28 16.63 11.55
CA GLN A 74 -17.86 17.00 10.18
C GLN A 74 -16.34 16.97 9.95
N THR A 75 -15.53 17.30 10.96
CA THR A 75 -14.06 17.24 10.82
C THR A 75 -13.57 15.79 10.83
N ILE A 76 -14.22 14.93 11.62
CA ILE A 76 -13.90 13.51 11.74
C ILE A 76 -14.36 12.76 10.48
N GLU A 77 -15.59 13.01 10.00
CA GLU A 77 -16.11 12.46 8.73
C GLU A 77 -15.17 12.79 7.57
N ASN A 78 -14.81 14.08 7.38
CA ASN A 78 -13.88 14.47 6.32
C ASN A 78 -12.54 13.74 6.42
N HIS A 79 -12.03 13.52 7.64
CA HIS A 79 -10.80 12.77 7.84
C HIS A 79 -10.97 11.28 7.48
N SER A 80 -12.08 10.68 7.88
CA SER A 80 -12.43 9.30 7.58
C SER A 80 -12.57 9.06 6.08
N ASP A 81 -13.26 9.95 5.35
CA ASP A 81 -13.40 9.89 3.89
C ASP A 81 -12.03 9.87 3.19
N TRP A 82 -11.11 10.74 3.62
CA TRP A 82 -9.74 10.75 3.08
C TRP A 82 -8.95 9.51 3.49
N ALA A 83 -9.17 8.95 4.69
CA ALA A 83 -8.55 7.71 5.13
C ALA A 83 -9.03 6.51 4.32
N GLU A 84 -10.31 6.48 3.94
CA GLU A 84 -10.88 5.45 3.07
C GLU A 84 -10.25 5.52 1.67
N VAL A 85 -10.23 6.71 1.06
CA VAL A 85 -9.58 6.95 -0.24
C VAL A 85 -8.10 6.56 -0.19
N PHE A 86 -7.38 6.95 0.86
CA PHE A 86 -5.98 6.59 1.05
C PHE A 86 -5.79 5.07 1.13
N THR A 87 -6.63 4.37 1.90
CA THR A 87 -6.56 2.92 2.08
C THR A 87 -6.81 2.19 0.75
N TRP A 88 -7.82 2.59 -0.02
CA TRP A 88 -8.05 2.01 -1.34
C TRP A 88 -6.92 2.31 -2.32
N ALA A 89 -6.32 3.50 -2.26
CA ALA A 89 -5.20 3.88 -3.12
C ALA A 89 -3.95 3.01 -2.91
N THR A 90 -3.76 2.39 -1.73
CA THR A 90 -2.61 1.50 -1.49
C THR A 90 -2.66 0.21 -2.32
N LEU A 91 -3.82 -0.16 -2.84
CA LEU A 91 -3.95 -1.34 -3.70
C LEU A 91 -3.25 -1.17 -5.05
N ALA A 92 -3.15 0.05 -5.57
CA ALA A 92 -2.50 0.31 -6.85
C ALA A 92 -1.01 -0.11 -6.87
N PRO A 93 -0.13 0.32 -5.93
CA PRO A 93 1.24 -0.17 -5.87
C PRO A 93 1.32 -1.66 -5.54
N LEU A 94 0.41 -2.20 -4.72
CA LEU A 94 0.35 -3.64 -4.45
C LEU A 94 0.12 -4.45 -5.73
N LEU A 95 -0.91 -4.11 -6.51
CA LEU A 95 -1.22 -4.77 -7.77
C LEU A 95 -0.08 -4.64 -8.77
N PHE A 96 0.48 -3.44 -8.94
CA PHE A 96 1.60 -3.23 -9.85
C PHE A 96 2.82 -4.08 -9.48
N SER A 97 3.22 -4.07 -8.21
CA SER A 97 4.36 -4.86 -7.73
C SER A 97 4.13 -6.37 -7.91
N GLY A 98 2.91 -6.86 -7.63
CA GLY A 98 2.51 -8.24 -7.88
C GLY A 98 2.56 -8.64 -9.36
N LEU A 99 2.12 -7.76 -10.27
CA LEU A 99 2.24 -7.97 -11.72
C LEU A 99 3.70 -8.08 -12.16
N MET A 100 4.60 -7.29 -11.57
CA MET A 100 6.03 -7.36 -11.86
C MET A 100 6.67 -8.68 -11.41
N VAL A 101 6.23 -9.26 -10.29
CA VAL A 101 6.63 -10.61 -9.87
C VAL A 101 6.12 -11.66 -10.87
N ALA A 102 4.86 -11.56 -11.30
CA ALA A 102 4.25 -12.50 -12.24
C ALA A 102 4.92 -12.46 -13.63
N LYS A 103 5.24 -11.27 -14.14
CA LYS A 103 5.95 -11.08 -15.42
C LYS A 103 7.32 -11.76 -15.44
N ASN A 104 8.02 -11.80 -14.31
CA ASN A 104 9.34 -12.41 -14.21
C ASN A 104 9.30 -13.95 -14.03
N ASN A 105 8.13 -14.58 -14.20
CA ASN A 105 7.97 -16.02 -14.22
C ASN A 105 7.84 -16.52 -15.67
N SER A 106 8.69 -17.46 -16.10
CA SER A 106 8.74 -17.96 -17.48
C SER A 106 7.45 -18.64 -17.97
N TRP A 107 6.55 -18.99 -17.05
CA TRP A 107 5.28 -19.68 -17.32
C TRP A 107 4.12 -18.76 -17.73
N LEU A 108 4.22 -17.44 -17.52
CA LEU A 108 3.13 -16.47 -17.80
C LEU A 108 3.36 -15.59 -19.05
N LYS A 109 4.39 -15.90 -19.85
CA LYS A 109 4.72 -15.17 -21.08
C LYS A 109 3.52 -14.98 -22.04
N PRO A 110 2.57 -15.92 -22.20
CA PRO A 110 1.42 -15.68 -23.08
C PRO A 110 0.40 -14.68 -22.51
N ALA A 111 0.20 -14.64 -21.19
CA ALA A 111 -0.82 -13.80 -20.56
C ALA A 111 -0.36 -12.33 -20.38
N ALA A 112 0.93 -12.11 -20.13
CA ALA A 112 1.48 -10.76 -19.92
C ALA A 112 1.67 -9.95 -21.22
N ILE A 113 1.75 -10.60 -22.38
CA ILE A 113 1.92 -9.90 -23.69
C ILE A 113 0.63 -9.19 -24.12
N VAL A 114 -0.54 -9.73 -23.74
CA VAL A 114 -1.84 -9.14 -24.12
C VAL A 114 -2.13 -7.85 -23.35
N SER A 115 -1.62 -7.71 -22.11
CA SER A 115 -1.83 -6.49 -21.31
C SER A 115 -0.80 -5.38 -21.57
N SER A 116 0.25 -5.63 -22.37
CA SER A 116 1.27 -4.63 -22.70
C SER A 116 1.15 -4.06 -24.12
N LEU A 117 0.07 -4.42 -24.83
CA LEU A 117 -0.23 -3.97 -26.20
C LEU A 117 -1.49 -3.09 -26.29
N VAL A 118 -2.01 -2.65 -25.15
CA VAL A 118 -3.03 -1.59 -25.02
C VAL A 118 -2.40 -0.46 -24.23
#